data_AF-A0A921KDJ2-F1
#
_entry.id   AF-A0A921KDJ2-F1
#
_cell.length_a   1.000
_cell.length_b   1.000
_cell.length_c   1.000
_cell.angle_alpha   90.00
_cell.angle_beta   90.00
_cell.angle_gamma   90.00
#
_symmetry.space_group_name_H-M   'P 1'
#
loop_
_entity.id
_entity.type
_entity.pdbx_description
1 polymer ?
#
loop_
_entity_poly.entity_id
_entity_poly.type
_entity_poly.pdbx_seq_one_letter_code
_entity_poly.pdbx_strand_id
1 'polypeptide(L)'
;MKVFKKTIEFLNRMKVIDLWGGRNESLSDDEKEYIDKIPSQNPYGLIGLILGGIAFTFGPRYGFIPVITLIFCIVTFFTFDKEKEDNPWTFYVGITLASIGLIMFISGEVHHLIF
;
A
#
# COMPACT_ATOMS: atom_id res chain seq x y z
N MET A 1 -15.59 12.30 -5.66
CA MET A 1 -16.04 10.95 -6.09
C MET A 1 -15.45 10.47 -7.42
N LYS A 2 -15.45 11.26 -8.52
CA LYS A 2 -14.86 10.84 -9.81
C LYS A 2 -13.37 10.49 -9.74
N VAL A 3 -12.55 11.30 -9.06
CA VAL A 3 -11.11 11.07 -8.93
C VAL A 3 -10.83 9.78 -8.14
N PHE A 4 -11.47 9.62 -6.98
CA PHE A 4 -11.35 8.41 -6.16
C PHE A 4 -11.76 7.14 -6.93
N LYS A 5 -12.86 7.19 -7.69
CA LYS A 5 -13.28 6.06 -8.54
C LYS A 5 -12.23 5.73 -9.60
N LYS A 6 -11.63 6.74 -10.24
CA LYS A 6 -10.57 6.57 -11.23
C LYS A 6 -9.27 6.02 -10.62
N THR A 7 -8.95 6.43 -9.40
CA THR A 7 -7.83 5.86 -8.62
C THR A 7 -8.10 4.39 -8.30
N ILE A 8 -9.27 4.06 -7.75
CA ILE A 8 -9.68 2.66 -7.50
C ILE A 8 -9.62 1.82 -8.78
N GLU A 9 -10.09 2.37 -9.91
CA GLU A 9 -10.10 1.69 -11.20
C GLU A 9 -8.68 1.46 -11.75
N PHE A 10 -7.78 2.44 -11.59
CA PHE A 10 -6.35 2.29 -11.89
C PHE A 10 -5.68 1.25 -10.99
N LEU A 11 -6.00 1.24 -9.69
CA LEU A 11 -5.45 0.31 -8.71
C LEU A 11 -5.96 -1.11 -8.91
N ASN A 12 -7.24 -1.28 -9.25
CA ASN A 12 -7.80 -2.56 -9.67
C ASN A 12 -7.20 -3.02 -11.01
N ARG A 13 -6.84 -2.11 -11.91
CA ARG A 13 -6.04 -2.46 -13.08
C ARG A 13 -4.67 -3.00 -12.70
N MET A 14 -3.98 -2.44 -11.69
CA MET A 14 -2.73 -3.01 -11.19
C MET A 14 -2.89 -4.37 -10.49
N LYS A 15 -4.10 -4.77 -10.06
CA LYS A 15 -4.38 -6.16 -9.62
C LYS A 15 -4.32 -7.15 -10.79
N VAL A 16 -4.69 -6.71 -11.99
CA VAL A 16 -4.80 -7.55 -13.20
C VAL A 16 -3.54 -7.47 -14.07
N ILE A 17 -2.85 -6.32 -14.04
CA ILE A 17 -1.58 -6.13 -14.71
C ILE A 17 -0.54 -6.89 -13.90
N ASP A 18 -0.09 -8.00 -14.45
CA ASP A 18 1.12 -8.68 -14.04
C ASP A 18 2.28 -7.67 -14.11
N LEU A 19 2.59 -7.02 -12.99
CA LEU A 19 3.61 -5.97 -12.86
C LEU A 19 5.00 -6.43 -13.31
N TRP A 20 5.21 -7.74 -13.41
CA TRP A 20 6.45 -8.38 -13.82
C TRP A 20 6.38 -9.01 -15.23
N GLY A 21 5.27 -8.82 -15.95
CA GLY A 21 5.14 -9.05 -17.40
C GLY A 21 5.45 -10.45 -17.92
N GLY A 22 5.50 -11.47 -17.05
CA GLY A 22 6.03 -12.79 -17.41
C GLY A 22 5.45 -13.94 -16.60
N ARG A 23 4.43 -13.71 -15.78
CA ARG A 23 3.85 -14.71 -14.89
C ARG A 23 3.24 -15.86 -15.67
N ASN A 24 2.72 -15.66 -16.89
CA ASN A 24 1.97 -16.68 -17.64
C ASN A 24 2.52 -17.07 -19.02
N GLU A 25 3.55 -16.38 -19.53
CA GLU A 25 4.05 -16.60 -20.90
C GLU A 25 4.81 -17.92 -21.08
N SER A 26 5.25 -18.54 -19.98
CA SER A 26 6.05 -19.78 -19.98
C SER A 26 5.50 -20.88 -19.07
N LEU A 27 4.35 -20.68 -18.43
CA LEU A 27 3.74 -21.67 -17.54
C LEU A 27 2.80 -22.62 -18.31
N SER A 28 2.89 -23.90 -17.98
CA SER A 28 1.87 -24.89 -18.32
C SER A 28 0.53 -24.57 -17.63
N ASP A 29 -0.57 -25.13 -18.15
CA ASP A 29 -1.91 -24.85 -17.63
C ASP A 29 -2.06 -25.29 -16.16
N ASP A 30 -1.39 -26.37 -15.76
CA ASP A 30 -1.34 -26.85 -14.37
C ASP A 30 -0.61 -25.87 -13.45
N GLU A 31 0.47 -25.25 -13.92
CA GLU A 31 1.23 -24.26 -13.14
C GLU A 31 0.46 -22.94 -12.99
N LYS A 32 -0.32 -22.54 -14.01
CA LYS A 32 -1.22 -21.39 -13.92
C LYS A 32 -2.31 -21.63 -12.88
N GLU A 33 -2.94 -22.81 -12.90
CA GLU A 33 -3.98 -23.15 -11.92
C GLU A 33 -3.42 -23.23 -10.49
N TYR A 34 -2.16 -23.67 -10.33
CA TYR A 34 -1.48 -23.66 -9.04
C TYR A 34 -1.15 -22.24 -8.56
N ILE A 35 -0.64 -21.37 -9.43
CA ILE A 35 -0.29 -19.99 -9.09
C ILE A 35 -1.52 -19.14 -8.78
N ASP A 36 -2.63 -19.34 -9.50
CA ASP A 36 -3.90 -18.64 -9.24
C ASP A 36 -4.52 -19.03 -7.88
N LYS A 37 -4.13 -20.19 -7.31
CA LYS A 37 -4.52 -20.59 -5.95
C LYS A 37 -3.68 -19.91 -4.87
N ILE A 38 -2.56 -19.27 -5.23
CA ILE A 38 -1.71 -18.57 -4.26
C ILE A 38 -2.31 -17.19 -3.98
N PRO A 39 -2.59 -16.84 -2.70
CA PRO A 39 -3.09 -15.53 -2.33
C PRO A 39 -2.15 -14.43 -2.83
N SER A 40 -2.70 -13.44 -3.53
CA SER A 40 -1.90 -12.36 -4.12
C SER A 40 -1.73 -11.19 -3.14
N GLN A 41 -0.65 -10.43 -3.24
CA GLN A 41 -0.51 -9.24 -2.40
C GLN A 41 -1.55 -8.18 -2.74
N ASN A 42 -2.11 -7.53 -1.71
CA ASN A 42 -3.01 -6.40 -1.91
C ASN A 42 -2.21 -5.16 -2.37
N PRO A 43 -2.48 -4.61 -3.57
CA PRO A 43 -1.74 -3.46 -4.10
C PRO A 43 -2.03 -2.16 -3.34
N TYR A 44 -3.22 -2.01 -2.74
CA TYR A 44 -3.50 -0.88 -1.84
C TYR A 44 -2.62 -0.95 -0.58
N GLY A 45 -2.38 -2.17 -0.08
CA GLY A 45 -1.47 -2.40 1.05
C GLY A 45 -0.04 -2.01 0.71
N LEU A 46 0.45 -2.39 -0.48
CA LEU A 46 1.78 -2.00 -0.96
C LEU A 46 1.91 -0.48 -1.12
N ILE A 47 0.90 0.19 -1.66
CA ILE A 47 0.87 1.65 -1.75
C ILE A 47 0.82 2.28 -0.37
N GLY A 48 0.02 1.71 0.55
CA GLY A 48 -0.04 2.13 1.94
C GLY A 48 1.31 2.04 2.64
N LEU A 49 2.10 1.00 2.34
CA LEU A 49 3.47 0.85 2.83
C LEU A 49 4.39 1.96 2.29
N ILE A 50 4.37 2.22 0.98
CA ILE A 50 5.19 3.29 0.36
C ILE A 50 4.82 4.65 0.94
N LEU A 51 3.52 4.96 0.99
CA LEU A 51 3.00 6.20 1.58
C LEU A 51 3.33 6.30 3.07
N GLY A 52 3.35 5.17 3.79
CA GLY A 52 3.81 5.08 5.17
C GLY A 52 5.28 5.49 5.31
N GLY A 53 6.16 5.00 4.43
CA GLY A 53 7.56 5.41 4.39
C GLY A 53 7.74 6.90 4.09
N ILE A 54 6.97 7.44 3.13
CA ILE A 54 6.96 8.88 2.83
C ILE A 54 6.48 9.69 4.04
N ALA A 55 5.41 9.22 4.70
CA ALA A 55 4.85 9.85 5.89
C ALA A 55 5.81 9.81 7.08
N PHE A 56 6.56 8.74 7.27
CA PHE A 56 7.62 8.68 8.28
C PHE A 56 8.72 9.69 7.99
N THR A 57 9.25 9.70 6.76
CA THR A 57 10.39 10.55 6.38
C THR A 57 10.06 12.05 6.36
N PHE A 58 8.89 12.43 5.84
CA PHE A 58 8.53 13.83 5.61
C PHE A 58 7.41 14.34 6.52
N GLY A 59 6.66 13.45 7.16
CA GLY A 59 5.59 13.80 8.09
C GLY A 59 6.01 14.65 9.29
N PRO A 60 7.20 14.43 9.89
CA PRO A 60 7.68 15.28 10.99
C PRO A 60 7.80 16.76 10.62
N ARG A 61 8.02 17.08 9.33
CA ARG A 61 8.01 18.46 8.81
C ARG A 61 6.62 18.90 8.34
N TYR A 62 5.85 17.97 7.77
CA TYR A 62 4.56 18.22 7.14
C TYR A 62 3.48 17.30 7.72
N GLY A 63 2.91 17.66 8.87
CA GLY A 63 1.97 16.81 9.63
C GLY A 63 0.71 16.39 8.87
N PHE A 64 0.33 17.07 7.79
CA PHE A 64 -0.80 16.65 6.95
C PHE A 64 -0.50 15.36 6.14
N ILE A 65 0.77 15.08 5.83
CA ILE A 65 1.17 13.88 5.08
C ILE A 65 0.80 12.60 5.84
N PRO A 66 1.23 12.38 7.10
CA PRO A 66 0.87 11.18 7.83
C PRO A 66 -0.64 11.07 8.09
N VAL A 67 -1.35 12.18 8.27
CA VAL A 67 -2.82 12.16 8.42
C VAL A 67 -3.51 11.63 7.16
N ILE A 68 -3.13 12.13 5.98
CA ILE A 68 -3.69 11.65 4.71
C ILE A 68 -3.32 10.17 4.48
N THR A 69 -2.08 9.78 4.77
CA THR A 69 -1.64 8.38 4.66
C THR A 69 -2.43 7.46 5.58
N LEU A 70 -2.68 7.85 6.83
CA LEU A 70 -3.49 7.07 7.77
C LEU A 70 -4.93 6.91 7.27
N ILE A 71 -5.57 7.99 6.78
CA ILE A 71 -6.90 7.92 6.19
C ILE A 71 -6.91 6.97 4.99
N PHE A 72 -5.92 7.07 4.10
CA PHE A 72 -5.80 6.18 2.96
C PHE A 72 -5.69 4.72 3.39
N CYS A 73 -4.74 4.39 4.30
CA CYS A 73 -4.53 3.02 4.77
C CYS A 73 -5.76 2.46 5.47
N ILE A 74 -6.45 3.23 6.31
CA ILE A 74 -7.66 2.78 7.01
C ILE A 74 -8.80 2.52 6.04
N VAL A 75 -9.08 3.46 5.12
CA VAL A 75 -10.17 3.31 4.14
C VAL A 75 -9.92 2.12 3.22
N THR A 76 -8.68 1.95 2.77
CA THR A 76 -8.31 0.86 1.85
C THR A 76 -8.14 -0.49 2.56
N PHE A 77 -7.84 -0.51 3.86
CA PHE A 77 -7.84 -1.75 4.65
C PHE A 77 -9.22 -2.42 4.64
N PHE A 78 -10.32 -1.67 4.63
CA PHE A 78 -11.67 -2.24 4.49
C PHE A 78 -11.95 -2.86 3.11
N THR A 79 -11.08 -2.62 2.12
CA THR A 79 -11.18 -3.26 0.79
C THR A 79 -10.40 -4.57 0.70
N PHE A 80 -9.76 -4.99 1.79
CA PHE A 80 -9.00 -6.22 1.89
C PHE A 80 -9.90 -7.45 1.84
N ASP A 81 -9.60 -8.37 0.94
CA ASP A 81 -10.34 -9.64 0.76
C ASP A 81 -9.48 -10.82 1.22
N LYS A 82 -9.78 -11.35 2.42
CA LYS A 82 -9.06 -12.46 3.06
C LYS A 82 -9.05 -13.76 2.26
N GLU A 83 -9.97 -13.95 1.31
CA GLU A 83 -10.05 -15.18 0.51
C GLU A 83 -9.13 -15.14 -0.71
N LYS A 84 -8.81 -13.93 -1.21
CA LYS A 84 -8.04 -13.73 -2.45
C LYS A 84 -6.67 -13.09 -2.22
N GLU A 85 -6.51 -12.42 -1.09
CA GLU A 85 -5.36 -11.57 -0.83
C GLU A 85 -4.55 -12.09 0.38
N ASP A 86 -3.23 -11.99 0.23
CA ASP A 86 -2.26 -12.37 1.25
C ASP A 86 -2.35 -11.45 2.48
N ASN A 87 -1.76 -11.87 3.60
CA ASN A 87 -1.77 -11.17 4.90
C ASN A 87 -1.64 -9.63 4.74
N PRO A 88 -2.51 -8.83 5.39
CA PRO A 88 -2.53 -7.37 5.25
C PRO A 88 -1.36 -6.66 5.98
N TRP A 89 -0.23 -7.33 6.15
CA TRP A 89 0.95 -6.84 6.88
C TRP A 89 1.46 -5.49 6.33
N THR A 90 1.36 -5.28 5.02
CA THR A 90 1.76 -4.04 4.36
C THR A 90 0.96 -2.84 4.85
N PHE A 91 -0.34 -3.02 5.15
CA PHE A 91 -1.16 -2.00 5.78
C PHE A 91 -0.70 -1.70 7.20
N TYR A 92 -0.41 -2.73 8.01
CA TYR A 92 0.04 -2.53 9.39
C TYR A 92 1.36 -1.76 9.46
N VAL A 93 2.31 -2.09 8.60
CA VAL A 93 3.58 -1.37 8.52
C VAL A 93 3.35 0.06 8.04
N GLY A 94 2.55 0.26 7.00
CA GLY A 94 2.21 1.60 6.49
C GLY A 94 1.56 2.50 7.55
N ILE A 95 0.60 1.97 8.32
CA ILE A 95 -0.06 2.66 9.43
C ILE A 95 0.93 2.98 10.55
N THR A 96 1.80 2.03 10.90
CA THR A 96 2.79 2.22 11.97
C THR A 96 3.77 3.33 11.60
N LEU A 97 4.33 3.31 10.38
CA LEU A 97 5.25 4.33 9.89
C LEU A 97 4.60 5.72 9.85
N ALA A 98 3.36 5.82 9.33
CA ALA A 98 2.63 7.07 9.31
C ALA A 98 2.32 7.59 10.73
N SER A 99 2.00 6.70 11.67
CA SER A 99 1.77 7.06 13.07
C SER A 99 3.04 7.60 13.73
N ILE A 100 4.20 6.98 13.48
CA ILE A 100 5.49 7.49 13.98
C ILE A 100 5.76 8.88 13.42
N GLY A 101 5.61 9.09 12.10
CA GLY A 101 5.78 10.40 11.47
C GLY A 101 4.86 11.48 12.06
N LEU A 102 3.62 11.12 12.39
CA LEU A 102 2.68 12.02 13.06
C LEU A 102 3.08 12.34 14.50
N ILE A 103 3.51 11.33 15.27
CA ILE A 103 3.97 11.51 16.65
C ILE A 103 5.18 12.45 16.68
N MET A 104 6.15 12.24 15.78
CA MET A 104 7.32 13.11 15.66
C MET A 104 6.93 14.55 15.33
N PHE A 105 5.98 14.77 14.40
CA PHE A 105 5.43 16.10 14.11
C PHE A 105 4.83 16.77 15.35
N ILE A 106 4.04 16.04 16.14
CA ILE A 106 3.40 16.56 17.37
C ILE A 106 4.46 16.89 18.44
N SER A 107 5.47 16.05 18.58
CA SER A 107 6.57 16.23 19.54
C SER A 107 7.57 17.33 19.12
N GLY A 108 7.47 17.84 17.89
CA GLY A 108 8.42 18.81 17.34
C GLY A 108 9.78 18.21 16.93
N GLU A 109 9.86 16.88 16.84
CA GLU A 109 11.04 16.17 16.38
C GLU A 109 11.11 16.21 14.86
N VAL A 110 12.31 16.39 14.28
CA VAL A 110 12.49 16.46 12.83
C VAL A 110 13.61 15.54 12.36
N HIS A 111 13.42 14.90 11.21
CA HIS A 111 14.51 14.21 10.54
C HIS A 111 15.48 15.22 9.92
N HIS A 112 16.74 15.17 10.32
CA HIS A 112 17.83 15.85 9.62
C HIS A 112 18.31 14.96 8.47
N LEU A 113 17.65 15.09 7.33
CA LEU A 113 18.03 14.39 6.11
C LEU A 113 19.28 15.03 5.53
N ILE A 114 20.35 14.24 5.37
CA ILE A 114 21.56 14.65 4.66
C ILE A 114 21.30 14.41 3.18
N PHE A 115 21.34 15.47 2.37
CA PHE A 115 21.16 15.44 0.92
C PHE A 115 22.49 15.68 0.21
#